data_AF-A0AAE3MAN2-F1
#
_entry.id   AF-A0AAE3MAN2-F1
#
_cell.length_a   1.000
_cell.length_b   1.000
_cell.length_c   1.000
_cell.angle_alpha   90.00
_cell.angle_beta   90.00
_cell.angle_gamma   90.00
#
_symmetry.space_group_name_H-M   'P 1'
#
loop_
_entity.id
_entity.type
_entity.pdbx_description
1 polymer ?
#
loop_
_entity_poly.entity_id
_entity_poly.type
_entity_poly.pdbx_seq_one_letter_code
_entity_poly.pdbx_strand_id
1 'polypeptide(L)'
;DYNFNWNASSLNIPEDGGLQTTNEFDVVVTHIATGCTSEAHLVIVVNPDPEVQNTEATYCADEVADFDITSFNADVMVSGNTEGYSFAWIGEMTIPEDGEPQTINEFDVVVTHEATGCTSEAHVTINVNPDPEVKDMEVTYCADEAANFE
;
A
#
# COMPACT_ATOMS: atom_id res chain seq x y z
N ASP A 1 -9.15 19.81 46.45
CA ASP A 1 -9.58 19.98 45.05
C ASP A 1 -8.56 20.76 44.25
N TYR A 2 -8.39 20.41 42.99
CA TYR A 2 -7.43 21.02 42.06
C TYR A 2 -8.11 21.45 40.77
N ASN A 3 -7.66 22.55 40.17
CA ASN A 3 -8.06 23.00 38.84
C ASN A 3 -6.86 22.90 37.88
N PHE A 4 -7.09 22.49 36.63
CA PHE A 4 -6.07 22.31 35.60
C PHE A 4 -6.34 23.27 34.44
N ASN A 5 -5.39 24.14 34.14
CA ASN A 5 -5.50 25.10 33.04
C ASN A 5 -4.38 24.87 32.02
N TRP A 6 -4.75 24.49 30.80
CA TRP A 6 -3.83 24.16 29.71
C TRP A 6 -3.66 25.35 28.77
N ASN A 7 -2.44 25.58 28.27
CA ASN A 7 -2.11 26.68 27.35
C ASN A 7 -2.66 26.49 25.92
N ALA A 8 -2.84 25.24 25.47
CA ALA A 8 -3.30 24.89 24.13
C ALA A 8 -4.25 23.69 24.17
N SER A 9 -5.18 23.63 23.20
CA SER A 9 -6.27 22.64 23.17
C SER A 9 -6.23 21.68 21.97
N SER A 10 -5.24 21.78 21.07
CA SER A 10 -5.14 20.91 19.89
C SER A 10 -3.72 20.53 19.58
N LEU A 11 -3.54 19.30 19.07
CA LEU A 11 -2.29 18.82 18.49
C LEU A 11 -2.18 19.27 17.03
N ASN A 12 -0.96 19.58 16.62
CA ASN A 12 -0.57 19.60 15.22
C ASN A 12 -0.26 18.16 14.79
N ILE A 13 -1.10 17.61 13.94
CA ILE A 13 -0.95 16.27 13.36
C ILE A 13 -0.43 16.46 11.92
N PRO A 14 0.71 15.87 11.56
CA PRO A 14 1.21 15.97 10.20
C PRO A 14 0.32 15.19 9.22
N GLU A 15 0.32 15.63 7.97
CA GLU A 15 -0.21 14.84 6.86
C GLU A 15 0.69 13.62 6.61
N ASP A 16 0.14 12.59 5.95
CA ASP A 16 0.88 11.38 5.56
C ASP A 16 2.08 11.76 4.70
N GLY A 17 3.22 11.10 4.92
CA GLY A 17 4.51 11.42 4.27
C GLY A 17 5.09 12.79 4.67
N GLY A 18 4.43 13.51 5.57
CA GLY A 18 4.85 14.82 6.04
C GLY A 18 6.12 14.79 6.89
N LEU A 19 6.36 15.89 7.61
CA LEU A 19 7.42 15.96 8.60
C LEU A 19 6.87 15.70 10.00
N GLN A 20 7.68 15.07 10.85
CA GLN A 20 7.37 14.91 12.27
C GLN A 20 7.05 16.26 12.91
N THR A 21 5.98 16.31 13.70
CA THR A 21 5.61 17.49 14.49
C THR A 21 5.94 17.28 15.96
N THR A 22 6.30 18.37 16.63
CA THR A 22 6.47 18.41 18.09
C THR A 22 5.47 19.40 18.66
N ASN A 23 4.74 18.95 19.67
CA ASN A 23 3.70 19.71 20.34
C ASN A 23 4.08 19.91 21.80
N GLU A 24 4.07 21.15 22.26
CA GLU A 24 4.43 21.52 23.62
C GLU A 24 3.21 22.08 24.35
N PHE A 25 2.92 21.53 25.52
CA PHE A 25 1.79 21.92 26.36
C PHE A 25 2.25 22.23 27.76
N ASP A 26 1.75 23.34 28.29
CA ASP A 26 1.96 23.72 29.68
C ASP A 26 0.63 23.62 30.43
N VAL A 27 0.67 23.02 31.62
CA VAL A 27 -0.48 22.98 32.54
C VAL A 27 -0.15 23.68 33.83
N VAL A 28 -1.04 24.60 34.22
CA VAL A 28 -1.05 25.20 35.55
C VAL A 28 -2.05 24.44 36.40
N VAL A 29 -1.56 23.85 37.49
CA VAL A 29 -2.37 23.15 38.49
C VAL A 29 -2.56 24.05 39.71
N THR A 30 -3.80 24.35 40.07
CA THR A 30 -4.14 25.23 41.19
C THR A 30 -4.87 24.47 42.27
N HIS A 31 -4.36 24.46 43.50
CA HIS A 31 -5.09 23.92 44.64
C HIS A 31 -6.19 24.91 45.06
N ILE A 32 -7.46 24.51 44.94
CA ILE A 32 -8.61 25.43 45.03
C ILE A 32 -8.72 26.07 46.42
N ALA A 33 -8.43 25.31 47.48
CA ALA A 33 -8.61 25.79 48.85
C ALA A 33 -7.47 26.71 49.32
N THR A 34 -6.27 26.60 48.76
CA THR A 34 -5.11 27.40 49.19
C THR A 34 -4.66 28.44 48.17
N GLY A 35 -5.10 28.33 46.91
CA GLY A 35 -4.67 29.19 45.82
C GLY A 35 -3.24 28.95 45.34
N CYS A 36 -2.52 27.97 45.90
CA CYS A 36 -1.16 27.63 45.48
C CYS A 36 -1.18 27.01 44.08
N THR A 37 -0.23 27.39 43.24
CA THR A 37 -0.09 26.89 41.86
C THR A 37 1.19 26.07 41.67
N SER A 38 1.18 25.21 40.67
CA SER A 38 2.35 24.49 40.16
C SER A 38 2.23 24.34 38.65
N GLU A 39 3.35 24.25 37.97
CA GLU A 39 3.40 24.14 36.51
C GLU A 39 4.03 22.82 36.11
N ALA A 40 3.54 22.22 35.03
CA ALA A 40 4.15 21.07 34.38
C ALA A 40 4.17 21.26 32.87
N HIS A 41 5.19 20.69 32.23
CA HIS A 41 5.42 20.75 30.80
C HIS A 41 5.29 19.37 30.17
N LEU A 42 4.61 19.26 29.05
CA LEU A 42 4.35 18.04 28.31
C LEU A 42 4.77 18.23 26.85
N VAL A 43 5.63 17.34 26.36
CA VAL A 43 6.05 17.28 24.96
C VAL A 43 5.45 16.04 24.32
N ILE A 44 4.74 16.22 23.21
CA ILE A 44 4.17 15.15 22.38
C ILE A 44 4.78 15.24 20.99
N VAL A 45 5.42 14.15 20.56
CA VAL A 45 5.97 14.01 19.22
C VAL A 45 5.03 13.14 18.40
N VAL A 46 4.63 13.62 17.22
CA VAL A 46 3.75 12.89 16.30
C VAL A 46 4.52 12.62 15.01
N ASN A 47 4.66 11.34 14.67
CA ASN A 47 5.25 10.89 13.42
C ASN A 47 4.15 10.80 12.35
N PRO A 48 4.42 11.22 11.11
CA PRO A 48 3.49 11.03 10.01
C PRO A 48 3.39 9.56 9.63
N ASP A 49 2.22 9.17 9.15
CA ASP A 49 2.03 7.86 8.54
C ASP A 49 2.70 7.80 7.16
N PRO A 50 3.06 6.61 6.66
CA PRO A 50 3.60 6.45 5.30
C PRO A 50 2.67 7.05 4.24
N GLU A 51 3.20 7.74 3.24
CA GLU A 51 2.40 8.19 2.10
C GLU A 51 2.40 7.12 1.01
N VAL A 52 1.21 6.53 0.80
CA VAL A 52 1.01 5.40 -0.12
C VAL A 52 -0.05 5.73 -1.17
N GLN A 53 -0.04 5.01 -2.28
CA GLN A 53 -0.99 5.17 -3.38
C GLN A 53 -1.48 3.82 -3.89
N ASN A 54 -2.73 3.80 -4.35
CA ASN A 54 -3.26 2.66 -5.09
C ASN A 54 -2.64 2.61 -6.49
N THR A 55 -2.41 1.40 -7.00
CA THR A 55 -1.80 1.18 -8.31
C THR A 55 -2.61 0.17 -9.12
N GLU A 56 -2.58 0.31 -10.45
CA GLU A 56 -3.19 -0.65 -11.37
C GLU A 56 -2.19 -1.02 -12.46
N ALA A 57 -2.13 -2.30 -12.81
CA ALA A 57 -1.31 -2.81 -13.91
C ALA A 57 -2.09 -3.83 -14.75
N THR A 58 -1.68 -3.99 -16.01
CA THR A 58 -2.26 -4.96 -16.93
C THR A 58 -1.17 -5.71 -17.66
N TYR A 59 -1.28 -7.04 -17.67
CA TYR A 59 -0.32 -7.96 -18.28
C TYR A 59 -1.01 -9.01 -19.15
N CYS A 60 -0.24 -9.66 -20.02
CA CYS A 60 -0.63 -10.93 -20.63
C CYS A 60 -0.30 -12.12 -19.70
N ALA A 61 -0.93 -13.27 -19.92
CA ALA A 61 -0.77 -14.45 -19.08
C ALA A 61 0.68 -14.96 -19.02
N ASP A 62 1.40 -14.89 -20.14
CA ASP A 62 2.81 -15.28 -20.24
C ASP A 62 3.77 -14.37 -19.46
N GLU A 63 3.42 -13.09 -19.27
CA GLU A 63 4.23 -12.10 -18.54
C GLU A 63 4.20 -12.30 -17.01
N VAL A 64 3.19 -13.00 -16.49
CA VAL A 64 2.95 -13.17 -15.05
C VAL A 64 3.16 -14.60 -14.54
N ALA A 65 3.73 -15.48 -15.36
CA ALA A 65 3.99 -16.88 -15.00
C ALA A 65 4.85 -17.04 -13.73
N ASP A 66 5.82 -16.14 -13.52
CA ASP A 66 6.72 -16.10 -12.34
C ASP A 66 6.48 -14.83 -11.50
N PHE A 67 5.21 -14.40 -11.38
CA PHE A 67 4.87 -13.13 -10.75
C PHE A 67 5.31 -13.05 -9.27
N ASP A 68 5.98 -11.95 -8.92
CA ASP A 68 6.37 -11.60 -7.56
C ASP A 68 5.75 -10.25 -7.18
N ILE A 69 4.77 -10.28 -6.28
CA ILE A 69 4.04 -9.08 -5.84
C ILE A 69 4.95 -8.01 -5.21
N THR A 70 6.12 -8.40 -4.69
CA THR A 70 7.06 -7.46 -4.08
C THR A 70 7.68 -6.49 -5.10
N SER A 71 7.54 -6.74 -6.41
CA SER A 71 7.94 -5.79 -7.44
C SER A 71 7.20 -4.46 -7.34
N PHE A 72 5.98 -4.45 -6.75
CA PHE A 72 5.15 -3.27 -6.57
C PHE A 72 5.48 -2.45 -5.32
N ASN A 73 6.43 -2.88 -4.48
CA ASN A 73 6.76 -2.16 -3.23
C ASN A 73 7.09 -0.67 -3.49
N ALA A 74 7.82 -0.38 -4.58
CA ALA A 74 8.15 0.99 -4.94
C ALA A 74 6.94 1.75 -5.52
N ASP A 75 6.10 1.09 -6.30
CA ASP A 75 4.94 1.72 -6.95
C ASP A 75 3.85 2.13 -5.95
N VAL A 76 3.72 1.39 -4.85
CA VAL A 76 2.80 1.70 -3.74
C VAL A 76 3.25 2.94 -2.96
N MET A 77 4.56 3.23 -2.92
CA MET A 77 5.07 4.41 -2.23
C MET A 77 4.98 5.62 -3.16
N VAL A 78 4.33 6.71 -2.72
CA VAL A 78 4.24 7.95 -3.53
C VAL A 78 5.64 8.49 -3.88
N SER A 79 6.60 8.33 -2.96
CA SER A 79 7.99 8.73 -3.18
C SER A 79 8.80 7.77 -4.04
N GLY A 80 8.33 6.54 -4.26
CA GLY A 80 9.10 5.44 -4.85
C GLY A 80 10.20 4.87 -3.96
N ASN A 81 10.43 5.44 -2.76
CA ASN A 81 11.46 4.96 -1.84
C ASN A 81 10.88 3.96 -0.84
N THR A 82 11.53 2.80 -0.73
CA THR A 82 11.14 1.68 0.14
C THR A 82 12.10 1.47 1.31
N GLU A 83 13.20 2.22 1.38
CA GLU A 83 14.19 2.08 2.44
C GLU A 83 13.59 2.49 3.81
N GLY A 84 13.73 1.60 4.81
CA GLY A 84 13.15 1.81 6.14
C GLY A 84 11.66 1.51 6.24
N TYR A 85 11.08 0.86 5.22
CA TYR A 85 9.70 0.39 5.22
C TYR A 85 9.61 -1.13 5.04
N SER A 86 8.60 -1.73 5.67
CA SER A 86 8.22 -3.13 5.46
C SER A 86 6.84 -3.22 4.85
N PHE A 87 6.63 -4.22 3.98
CA PHE A 87 5.40 -4.42 3.21
C PHE A 87 4.79 -5.79 3.56
N ALA A 88 3.53 -5.80 3.95
CA ALA A 88 2.77 -7.02 4.21
C ALA A 88 1.62 -7.12 3.20
N TRP A 89 1.79 -8.00 2.22
CA TRP A 89 0.85 -8.22 1.11
C TRP A 89 -0.19 -9.29 1.44
N ILE A 90 -1.44 -9.04 1.04
CA ILE A 90 -2.57 -9.94 1.16
C ILE A 90 -3.25 -10.03 -0.20
N GLY A 91 -3.48 -11.24 -0.68
CA GLY A 91 -4.09 -11.52 -1.99
C GLY A 91 -3.47 -12.74 -2.63
N GLU A 92 -4.11 -13.24 -3.67
CA GLU A 92 -3.63 -14.38 -4.46
C GLU A 92 -3.71 -14.05 -5.94
N MET A 93 -2.72 -14.49 -6.71
CA MET A 93 -2.69 -14.33 -8.15
C MET A 93 -3.37 -15.52 -8.83
N THR A 94 -4.28 -15.22 -9.76
CA THR A 94 -4.85 -16.18 -10.69
C THR A 94 -4.58 -15.74 -12.12
N ILE A 95 -4.10 -16.67 -12.94
CA ILE A 95 -3.80 -16.47 -14.35
C ILE A 95 -4.88 -17.21 -15.16
N PRO A 96 -5.59 -16.55 -16.10
CA PRO A 96 -6.58 -17.21 -16.94
C PRO A 96 -5.92 -18.18 -17.93
N GLU A 97 -6.65 -19.23 -18.31
CA GLU A 97 -6.26 -20.12 -19.41
C GLU A 97 -6.40 -19.41 -20.77
N ASP A 98 -5.73 -19.96 -21.79
CA ASP A 98 -5.79 -19.41 -23.15
C ASP A 98 -7.24 -19.32 -23.67
N GLY A 99 -7.60 -18.17 -24.23
CA GLY A 99 -8.93 -17.89 -24.76
C GLY A 99 -10.04 -17.62 -23.72
N GLU A 100 -9.76 -17.74 -22.42
CA GLU A 100 -10.73 -17.42 -21.35
C GLU A 100 -10.84 -15.90 -21.12
N PRO A 101 -11.88 -15.38 -20.44
CA PRO A 101 -11.97 -13.95 -20.13
C PRO A 101 -10.80 -13.42 -19.28
N GLN A 102 -10.57 -12.10 -19.36
CA GLN A 102 -9.63 -11.39 -18.48
C GLN A 102 -9.94 -11.67 -17.00
N THR A 103 -8.91 -11.95 -16.22
CA THR A 103 -9.00 -12.10 -14.76
C THR A 103 -8.52 -10.82 -14.06
N ILE A 104 -9.25 -10.39 -13.03
CA ILE A 104 -8.90 -9.24 -12.18
C ILE A 104 -8.42 -9.79 -10.85
N ASN A 105 -7.20 -9.43 -10.46
CA ASN A 105 -6.60 -9.79 -9.18
C ASN A 105 -6.48 -8.54 -8.31
N GLU A 106 -6.87 -8.64 -7.04
CA GLU A 106 -6.84 -7.54 -6.07
C GLU A 106 -5.91 -7.90 -4.91
N PHE A 107 -5.01 -6.98 -4.58
CA PHE A 107 -4.06 -7.12 -3.49
C PHE A 107 -4.14 -5.94 -2.54
N ASP A 108 -4.20 -6.22 -1.24
CA ASP A 108 -4.06 -5.23 -0.18
C ASP A 108 -2.64 -5.26 0.36
N VAL A 109 -2.10 -4.11 0.71
CA VAL A 109 -0.78 -4.00 1.34
C VAL A 109 -0.80 -3.07 2.52
N VAL A 110 -0.23 -3.54 3.63
CA VAL A 110 0.08 -2.71 4.79
C VAL A 110 1.55 -2.32 4.72
N VAL A 111 1.82 -1.02 4.62
CA VAL A 111 3.16 -0.44 4.64
C VAL A 111 3.45 0.07 6.05
N THR A 112 4.57 -0.32 6.63
CA THR A 112 4.99 0.10 7.98
C THR A 112 6.33 0.81 7.94
N HIS A 113 6.42 2.00 8.52
CA HIS A 113 7.70 2.68 8.73
C HIS A 113 8.44 2.04 9.92
N GLU A 114 9.57 1.37 9.67
CA GLU A 114 10.20 0.47 10.64
C GLU A 114 10.65 1.17 11.93
N ALA A 115 11.07 2.44 11.84
CA ALA A 115 11.58 3.16 13.01
C ALA A 115 10.47 3.74 13.92
N THR A 116 9.27 3.97 13.38
CA THR A 116 8.17 4.64 14.11
C THR A 116 7.01 3.71 14.39
N GLY A 117 6.85 2.64 13.60
CA GLY A 117 5.71 1.73 13.65
C GLY A 117 4.43 2.30 13.05
N CYS A 118 4.48 3.48 12.44
CA CYS A 118 3.36 4.08 11.73
C CYS A 118 3.02 3.28 10.47
N THR A 119 1.74 3.18 10.12
CA THR A 119 1.25 2.28 9.08
C THR A 119 0.23 2.94 8.17
N SER A 120 0.27 2.59 6.88
CA SER A 120 -0.73 2.96 5.88
C SER A 120 -1.12 1.77 5.02
N GLU A 121 -2.31 1.83 4.43
CA GLU A 121 -2.87 0.78 3.56
C GLU A 121 -3.02 1.29 2.13
N ALA A 122 -2.70 0.43 1.17
CA ALA A 122 -2.92 0.67 -0.26
C ALA A 122 -3.45 -0.58 -0.95
N HIS A 123 -4.04 -0.37 -2.14
CA HIS A 123 -4.63 -1.43 -2.95
C HIS A 123 -3.94 -1.47 -4.32
N VAL A 124 -3.61 -2.68 -4.78
CA VAL A 124 -3.08 -2.92 -6.12
C VAL A 124 -4.00 -3.83 -6.90
N THR A 125 -4.44 -3.38 -8.07
CA THR A 125 -5.25 -4.16 -9.00
C THR A 125 -4.38 -4.63 -10.17
N ILE A 126 -4.42 -5.93 -10.47
CA ILE A 126 -3.68 -6.54 -11.56
C ILE A 126 -4.64 -7.25 -12.49
N ASN A 127 -4.78 -6.72 -13.70
CA ASN A 127 -5.59 -7.32 -14.74
C ASN A 127 -4.73 -8.22 -15.62
N VAL A 128 -5.13 -9.48 -15.79
CA VAL A 128 -4.40 -10.46 -16.60
C VAL A 128 -5.25 -10.87 -17.79
N ASN A 129 -4.77 -10.55 -18.98
CA ASN A 129 -5.39 -10.98 -20.24
C ASN A 129 -4.94 -12.41 -20.57
N PRO A 130 -5.85 -13.27 -21.06
CA PRO A 130 -5.48 -14.60 -21.56
C PRO A 130 -4.55 -14.49 -22.77
N ASP A 131 -3.80 -15.55 -23.03
CA ASP A 131 -3.19 -15.74 -24.35
C ASP A 131 -4.24 -16.26 -25.36
N PRO A 132 -4.02 -16.09 -26.68
CA PRO A 132 -4.94 -16.62 -27.69
C PRO A 132 -4.96 -18.15 -27.70
N GLU A 133 -6.15 -18.77 -27.76
CA GLU A 133 -6.28 -20.21 -27.93
C GLU A 133 -5.82 -20.63 -29.35
N VAL A 134 -4.75 -21.41 -29.44
CA VAL A 134 -4.28 -22.02 -30.70
C VAL A 134 -4.61 -23.50 -30.72
N LYS A 135 -5.34 -23.96 -31.74
CA LYS A 135 -5.67 -25.38 -31.94
C LYS A 135 -4.77 -25.99 -33.00
N ASP A 136 -4.15 -27.11 -32.66
CA ASP A 136 -3.44 -27.93 -33.64
C ASP A 136 -4.41 -28.38 -34.73
N MET A 137 -4.02 -28.14 -35.98
CA MET A 137 -4.74 -28.60 -37.15
C MET A 137 -4.01 -29.80 -37.75
N GLU A 138 -4.61 -30.98 -37.62
CA GLU A 138 -4.14 -32.15 -38.37
C GLU A 138 -4.80 -32.17 -39.74
N VAL A 139 -3.99 -32.19 -40.79
CA VAL A 139 -4.47 -32.35 -42.16
C VAL A 139 -3.87 -33.61 -42.78
N THR A 140 -4.73 -34.51 -43.24
CA THR A 140 -4.32 -35.73 -43.94
C THR A 140 -4.70 -35.62 -45.41
N TYR A 141 -3.74 -35.85 -46.31
CA TYR A 141 -3.95 -35.88 -47.75
C TYR A 141 -3.56 -37.24 -48.34
N CYS A 142 -4.15 -37.57 -49.49
CA CYS A 142 -3.72 -38.71 -50.31
C CYS A 142 -2.36 -38.39 -50.97
N ALA A 143 -1.53 -39.42 -51.20
CA ALA A 143 -0.16 -39.26 -51.72
C ALA A 143 -0.09 -38.60 -53.12
N ASP A 144 -1.21 -38.48 -53.82
CA ASP A 144 -1.37 -37.86 -55.13
C ASP A 144 -1.87 -36.41 -55.11
N GLU A 145 -2.13 -35.82 -53.93
CA GLU A 145 -2.52 -34.41 -53.80
C GLU A 145 -1.42 -33.59 -53.10
N ALA A 146 -1.01 -32.48 -53.71
CA ALA A 146 -0.08 -31.54 -53.09
C ALA A 146 -0.82 -30.72 -52.03
N ALA A 147 -0.33 -30.75 -50.79
CA ALA A 147 -0.84 -29.90 -49.72
C ALA A 147 -0.53 -28.43 -50.05
N ASN A 148 -1.56 -27.59 -50.08
CA ASN A 148 -1.43 -26.15 -50.21
C ASN A 148 -1.83 -25.53 -48.85
N PHE A 149 -0.89 -24.86 -48.19
CA PHE A 149 -1.13 -24.11 -46.96
C PHE A 149 -1.08 -22.63 -47.33
N GLU A 150 -2.19 -21.89 -47.15
CA GLU A 150 -2.22 -20.42 -47.19
C GLU A 150 -2.09 -19.86 -45.77
#